data_AF-A0A7J8YQG7-F1
#
_entry.id   AF-A0A7J8YQG7-F1
#
_cell.length_a   1.000
_cell.length_b   1.000
_cell.length_c   1.000
_cell.angle_alpha   90.00
_cell.angle_beta   90.00
_cell.angle_gamma   90.00
#
_symmetry.space_group_name_H-M   'P 1'
#
loop_
_entity.id
_entity.type
_entity.pdbx_description
1 polymer ?
#
loop_
_entity_poly.entity_id
_entity_poly.type
_entity_poly.pdbx_seq_one_letter_code
_entity_poly.pdbx_strand_id
1 'polypeptide(L)' 'MRVRVQIDVRKPLKRKKPVLCNGVRSYVKSKYERLSLFGFYCGRLGHNDSFCEIKMMTGADTKELGWDLSLRAQS' A
#
# COMPACT_ATOMS: atom_id res chain seq x y z
N MET A 1 8.93 3.77 15.41
CA MET A 1 8.97 2.29 15.47
C MET A 1 9.17 1.74 14.07
N ARG A 2 10.18 0.89 13.86
CA ARG A 2 10.47 0.23 12.56
C ARG A 2 10.45 -1.29 12.81
N VAL A 3 9.75 -2.05 11.96
CA VAL A 3 9.63 -3.50 12.07
C VAL A 3 9.86 -4.11 10.70
N ARG A 4 10.60 -5.22 10.63
CA ARG A 4 10.81 -5.98 9.39
C ARG A 4 9.89 -7.20 9.39
N VAL A 5 9.17 -7.39 8.30
CA VAL A 5 8.22 -8.49 8.12
C VAL A 5 8.29 -9.01 6.69
N GLN A 6 7.97 -10.29 6.50
CA GLN A 6 7.70 -10.82 5.16
C GLN A 6 6.30 -10.38 4.71
N ILE A 7 6.18 -9.99 3.44
CA ILE A 7 4.92 -9.57 2.83
C ILE A 7 4.69 -10.30 1.51
N ASP A 8 3.43 -10.61 1.22
CA ASP A 8 3.04 -11.12 -0.11
C ASP A 8 2.91 -9.93 -1.07
N VAL A 9 3.88 -9.80 -1.98
CA VAL A 9 3.95 -8.69 -2.95
C VAL A 9 2.82 -8.69 -3.98
N ARG A 10 2.13 -9.83 -4.13
CA ARG A 10 0.98 -9.98 -5.04
C ARG A 10 -0.29 -9.38 -4.46
N LYS A 11 -0.29 -9.03 -3.16
CA LYS A 11 -1.43 -8.42 -2.47
C LYS A 11 -1.20 -6.93 -2.28
N PRO A 12 -2.27 -6.12 -2.27
CA PRO A 12 -2.14 -4.69 -2.02
C PRO A 12 -1.54 -4.42 -0.63
N LEU A 13 -0.65 -3.43 -0.54
CA LEU A 13 -0.06 -3.03 0.74
C LEU A 13 -1.11 -2.42 1.66
N LYS A 14 -1.04 -2.76 2.95
CA LYS A 14 -1.97 -2.24 3.96
C LYS A 14 -1.56 -0.83 4.37
N ARG A 15 -2.49 0.13 4.34
CA ARG A 15 -2.25 1.49 4.86
C ARG A 15 -2.47 1.64 6.35
N LYS A 16 -3.48 0.96 6.87
CA LYS A 16 -3.80 0.94 8.29
C LYS A 16 -4.02 -0.48 8.78
N LYS A 17 -3.58 -0.74 10.00
CA LYS A 17 -3.86 -2.00 10.69
C LYS A 17 -4.54 -1.67 12.03
N PRO A 18 -5.64 -2.35 12.39
CA PRO A 18 -6.17 -2.24 13.73
C PRO A 18 -5.18 -2.87 14.70
N VAL A 19 -4.96 -2.19 15.82
CA VAL A 19 -4.18 -2.66 16.95
C VAL A 19 -5.02 -2.50 18.20
N LEU A 20 -4.81 -3.40 19.16
CA LEU A 20 -5.35 -3.26 20.49
C LEU A 20 -4.24 -2.68 21.36
N CYS A 21 -4.44 -1.48 21.88
CA CYS A 21 -3.50 -0.81 22.78
C CYS A 21 -4.24 -0.51 24.08
N ASN A 22 -3.82 -1.10 25.19
CA ASN A 22 -4.43 -0.92 26.51
C ASN A 22 -5.96 -1.11 26.51
N GLY A 23 -6.45 -2.14 25.82
CA GLY A 23 -7.89 -2.43 25.70
C GLY A 23 -8.65 -1.54 24.71
N VAL A 24 -8.01 -0.50 24.14
CA VAL A 24 -8.60 0.39 23.15
C VAL A 24 -8.21 -0.05 21.73
N ARG A 25 -9.21 -0.20 20.86
CA ARG A 25 -8.98 -0.49 19.44
C ARG A 25 -8.60 0.79 18.71
N SER A 26 -7.38 0.84 18.20
CA SER A 26 -6.86 1.97 17.44
C SER A 26 -6.37 1.54 16.06
N TYR A 27 -6.21 2.48 15.13
CA TYR A 27 -5.62 2.22 13.83
C TYR A 27 -4.24 2.84 13.73
N VAL A 28 -3.24 2.04 13.38
CA VAL A 28 -1.90 2.55 13.07
C VAL A 28 -1.74 2.69 11.57
N LYS A 29 -1.31 3.87 11.11
CA LYS A 29 -0.90 4.09 9.73
C LYS A 29 0.50 3.51 9.53
N SER A 30 0.65 2.68 8.50
CA SER A 30 1.93 2.05 8.16
C SER A 30 2.56 2.78 6.98
N LYS A 31 3.85 3.10 7.13
CA LYS A 31 4.72 3.56 6.05
C LYS A 31 5.77 2.50 5.77
N TYR A 32 6.22 2.44 4.53
CA TYR A 32 7.13 1.43 4.03
C TYR A 32 8.46 2.07 3.64
N GLU A 33 9.55 1.54 4.19
CA GLU A 33 10.89 1.83 3.72
C GLU A 33 11.17 1.02 2.44
N ARG A 34 12.02 1.55 1.55
CA ARG A 34 12.44 0.88 0.31
C ARG A 34 11.25 0.42 -0.56
N LEU A 35 10.19 1.23 -0.61
CA LEU A 35 9.05 1.00 -1.49
C LEU A 35 9.54 1.09 -2.95
N SER A 36 9.77 -0.06 -3.56
CA SER A 36 10.27 -0.20 -4.93
C SER A 36 9.18 0.17 -5.96
N LEU A 37 9.23 -0.42 -7.16
CA LEU A 37 8.24 -0.19 -8.20
C LEU A 37 6.84 -0.55 -7.68
N PHE A 38 5.94 0.43 -7.64
CA PHE A 38 4.64 0.33 -6.96
C PHE A 38 3.52 0.91 -7.82
N GLY A 39 2.44 0.15 -7.97
CA GLY A 39 1.25 0.57 -8.69
C GLY A 39 0.25 1.18 -7.73
N PHE A 40 0.09 2.50 -7.75
CA PHE A 40 -0.88 3.22 -6.91
C PHE A 40 -2.33 2.86 -7.27
N TYR A 41 -2.57 2.40 -8.50
CA TYR A 41 -3.88 1.94 -8.97
C TYR A 41 -4.39 0.73 -8.19
N CYS A 42 -3.56 -0.30 -8.06
CA CYS A 42 -3.92 -1.58 -7.45
C CYS A 42 -3.32 -1.81 -6.06
N GLY A 43 -2.39 -0.96 -5.64
CA GLY A 43 -1.69 -1.03 -4.37
C GLY A 43 -0.62 -2.12 -4.27
N ARG A 44 -0.20 -2.74 -5.38
CA ARG A 44 0.75 -3.87 -5.40
C ARG A 44 2.17 -3.43 -5.80
N LEU A 45 3.14 -4.25 -5.44
CA LEU A 45 4.54 -4.08 -5.85
C LEU A 45 4.84 -4.77 -7.19
N GLY A 46 5.89 -4.34 -7.86
CA GLY A 46 6.46 -4.98 -9.05
C GLY A 46 6.08 -4.34 -10.39
N HIS A 47 5.19 -3.36 -10.42
CA HIS A 47 4.80 -2.63 -11.64
C HIS A 47 4.36 -1.20 -11.28
N ASN A 48 4.29 -0.32 -12.28
CA ASN A 48 3.66 1.00 -12.15
C ASN A 48 2.25 0.97 -12.75
N ASP A 49 1.51 2.07 -12.63
CA ASP A 49 0.11 2.12 -13.07
C ASP A 49 -0.07 1.91 -14.57
N SER A 50 0.92 2.28 -15.39
CA SER A 50 0.89 2.08 -16.85
C SER A 50 0.96 0.61 -17.25
N PHE A 51 1.54 -0.25 -16.39
CA PHE A 51 1.65 -1.70 -16.59
C PHE A 51 0.74 -2.49 -15.63
N CYS A 52 -0.30 -1.85 -15.09
CA CYS A 52 -1.23 -2.50 -14.20
C CYS A 52 -2.31 -3.23 -14.99
N GLU A 53 -2.26 -4.57 -14.99
CA GLU A 53 -3.27 -5.42 -15.65
C GLU A 53 -4.70 -5.09 -15.20
N ILE A 54 -4.90 -4.84 -13.91
CA ILE A 54 -6.21 -4.48 -13.36
C ILE A 54 -6.69 -3.15 -13.95
N LYS A 55 -5.79 -2.17 -14.12
CA LYS A 55 -6.12 -0.88 -14.75
C LYS A 55 -6.51 -1.08 -16.21
N MET A 56 -5.73 -1.86 -16.95
CA MET A 56 -5.98 -2.16 -18.36
C MET A 56 -7.33 -2.86 -18.57
N MET A 57 -7.68 -3.80 -17.71
CA MET A 57 -8.96 -4.53 -17.80
C MET A 57 -10.18 -3.68 -17.44
N THR A 58 -10.02 -2.73 -16.51
CA THR A 58 -11.16 -1.94 -15.99
C THR A 58 -11.46 -0.72 -16.87
N GLY A 59 -10.52 -0.26 -17.69
CA GLY A 59 -10.69 0.88 -18.60
C GLY A 59 -10.94 2.24 -17.92
N ALA A 60 -10.99 2.27 -16.58
CA ALA A 60 -11.29 3.46 -15.79
C ALA A 60 -10.01 4.09 -15.22
N ASP A 61 -9.80 5.37 -15.53
CA ASP A 61 -8.69 6.18 -14.98
C ASP A 61 -8.96 6.68 -13.55
N THR A 62 -10.24 6.77 -13.16
CA THR A 62 -10.68 7.39 -11.90
C THR A 62 -11.19 6.35 -10.91
N LYS A 63 -10.26 5.65 -10.27
CA LYS A 63 -10.53 5.03 -8.97
C LYS A 63 -9.96 5.97 -7.92
N GLU A 64 -10.69 6.31 -6.86
CA GLU A 64 -10.08 6.97 -5.70
C GLU A 64 -8.95 6.06 -5.22
N LEU A 65 -7.72 6.43 -5.55
CA LEU A 65 -6.57 5.59 -5.31
C LEU A 65 -6.33 5.59 -3.81
N GLY A 66 -6.75 4.49 -3.20
CA GLY A 66 -6.54 4.24 -1.79
C GLY A 66 -5.06 4.20 -1.42
N TRP A 67 -4.11 4.45 -2.33
CA TRP A 67 -2.67 4.50 -2.11
C TRP A 67 -2.09 5.79 -2.74
N ASP A 68 -1.17 6.42 -2.02
CA ASP A 68 -0.51 7.67 -2.43
C ASP A 68 0.92 7.73 -1.86
N LEU A 69 1.65 8.82 -2.11
CA LEU A 69 3.03 8.99 -1.66
C LEU A 69 3.19 8.95 -0.12
N SER A 70 2.12 9.13 0.66
CA SER A 70 2.18 9.01 2.13
C SER A 70 2.57 7.62 2.63
N LEU A 71 2.52 6.60 1.76
CA LEU A 71 3.02 5.25 2.02
C LEU A 71 4.53 5.19 2.17
N ARG A 72 5.28 6.12 1.58
CA ARG A 72 6.75 6.13 1.67
C ARG A 72 7.17 6.67 3.03
N ALA A 73 8.01 5.92 3.74
CA ALA A 73 8.70 6.44 4.91
C ALA A 73 9.79 7.44 4.44
N GLN A 74 9.88 8.60 5.09
CA GLN A 74 11.05 9.48 4.97
C GLN A 74 12.22 8.80 5.70
N SER A 75 13.38 8.74 5.04
CA SER A 75 14.58 8.09 5.58
C SER A 75 15.16 8.87 6.73
#